data_AF-A0A952HT90-F1
#
_entry.id   AF-A0A952HT90-F1
#
_cell.length_a   1.000
_cell.length_b   1.000
_cell.length_c   1.000
_cell.angle_alpha   90.00
_cell.angle_beta   90.00
_cell.angle_gamma   90.00
#
_symmetry.space_group_name_H-M   'P 1'
#
loop_
_entity.id
_entity.type
_entity.pdbx_description
1 polymer ?
#
loop_
_entity_poly.entity_id
_entity_poly.type
_entity_poly.pdbx_seq_one_letter_code
_entity_poly.pdbx_strand_id
1 'polypeptide(L)'
;MRGPEDQYSVGEATAKTIYAPLDPSHRVTVNQMEPPEPGLSETGCAWLLTVMREAMEKVVARGVEKKVKLNFEHGKQTGPAF
;
A
#
# COMPACT_ATOMS: atom_id res chain seq x y z
N MET A 1 -12.39 7.88 16.61
CA MET A 1 -12.99 9.18 16.25
C MET A 1 -14.37 9.30 16.88
N ARG A 2 -14.64 10.41 17.59
CA ARG A 2 -15.90 10.65 18.33
C ARG A 2 -16.35 12.10 18.11
N GLY A 3 -16.77 12.42 16.89
CA GLY A 3 -17.31 13.73 16.53
C GLY A 3 -18.84 13.70 16.46
N PRO A 4 -19.52 14.84 16.65
CA PRO A 4 -20.94 14.99 16.33
C PRO A 4 -21.25 14.59 14.87
N GLU A 5 -22.44 14.04 14.65
CA GLU A 5 -22.86 13.54 13.33
C GLU A 5 -22.97 14.65 12.27
N ASP A 6 -23.41 15.83 12.69
CA ASP A 6 -23.54 17.03 11.85
C ASP A 6 -22.19 17.55 11.32
N GLN A 7 -21.08 17.15 11.94
CA GLN A 7 -19.73 17.50 11.47
C GLN A 7 -19.19 16.56 10.39
N TYR A 8 -19.84 15.42 10.12
CA TYR A 8 -19.34 14.46 9.14
C TYR A 8 -19.19 15.07 7.75
N SER A 9 -20.20 15.82 7.28
CA SER A 9 -20.20 16.44 5.94
C SER A 9 -19.08 17.47 5.77
N VAL A 10 -18.81 18.28 6.80
CA VAL A 10 -17.72 19.26 6.82
C VAL A 10 -16.37 18.54 6.81
N GLY A 11 -16.22 17.48 7.60
CA GLY A 11 -15.02 16.65 7.62
C GLY A 11 -14.75 15.96 6.29
N GLU A 12 -15.78 15.38 5.67
CA GLU A 12 -15.68 14.72 4.36
C GLU A 12 -15.30 15.72 3.26
N ALA A 13 -15.93 16.90 3.22
CA ALA A 13 -15.60 17.95 2.24
C ALA A 13 -14.15 18.43 2.39
N THR A 14 -13.68 18.59 3.63
CA THR A 14 -12.30 18.97 3.93
C THR A 14 -11.33 17.86 3.48
N ALA A 15 -11.60 16.60 3.82
CA ALA A 15 -10.78 15.46 3.41
C ALA A 15 -10.71 15.32 1.88
N LYS A 16 -11.85 15.46 1.18
CA LYS A 16 -11.89 15.44 -0.29
C LYS A 16 -11.05 16.54 -0.92
N THR A 17 -11.02 17.73 -0.29
CA THR A 17 -10.20 18.85 -0.76
C THR A 17 -8.71 18.55 -0.57
N ILE A 18 -8.33 17.97 0.58
CA ILE A 18 -6.93 17.64 0.91
C ILE A 18 -6.39 16.53 -0.01
N TYR A 19 -7.19 15.49 -0.28
CA TYR A 19 -6.76 14.29 -0.98
C TYR A 19 -7.12 14.25 -2.48
N ALA A 20 -7.60 15.35 -3.06
CA ALA A 20 -7.95 15.39 -4.48
C ALA A 20 -6.72 15.19 -5.40
N PRO A 21 -6.86 14.46 -6.53
CA PRO A 21 -8.04 13.72 -6.97
C PRO A 21 -8.18 12.38 -6.24
N LEU A 22 -9.39 12.03 -5.82
CA LEU A 22 -9.68 10.75 -5.18
C LEU A 22 -10.78 9.97 -5.90
N ASP A 23 -10.71 8.65 -5.76
CA ASP A 23 -11.83 7.74 -5.95
C ASP A 23 -12.98 8.06 -4.97
N PRO A 24 -14.17 7.42 -5.10
CA PRO A 24 -15.28 7.66 -4.18
C PRO A 24 -14.87 7.58 -2.70
N SER A 25 -15.33 8.56 -1.91
CA SER A 25 -15.12 8.55 -0.45
C SER A 25 -16.10 7.57 0.20
N HIS A 26 -15.58 6.73 1.10
CA HIS A 26 -16.35 5.71 1.80
C HIS A 26 -16.47 6.04 3.29
N ARG A 27 -17.71 6.08 3.78
CA ARG A 27 -17.98 6.24 5.21
C ARG A 27 -17.82 4.91 5.93
N VAL A 28 -17.00 4.88 6.97
CA VAL A 28 -16.81 3.73 7.85
C VAL A 28 -16.88 4.14 9.32
N THR A 29 -17.19 3.18 10.19
CA THR A 29 -17.01 3.33 11.63
C THR A 29 -15.54 3.18 12.02
N VAL A 30 -15.18 3.62 13.23
CA VAL A 30 -13.82 3.47 13.77
C VAL A 30 -13.40 2.00 13.82
N ASN A 31 -14.30 1.11 14.27
CA ASN A 31 -14.01 -0.32 14.36
C ASN A 31 -13.89 -0.97 12.97
N GLN A 32 -14.58 -0.45 11.96
CA GLN A 32 -14.39 -0.90 10.57
C GLN A 32 -13.10 -0.40 9.95
N MET A 33 -12.47 0.65 10.50
CA MET A 33 -11.17 1.14 10.04
C MET A 33 -10.00 0.31 10.59
N GLU A 34 -10.18 -0.40 11.71
CA GLU A 34 -9.14 -1.24 12.32
C GLU A 34 -8.60 -2.35 11.40
N PRO A 35 -9.43 -3.14 10.69
CA PRO A 35 -8.91 -4.15 9.77
C PRO A 35 -8.16 -3.57 8.57
N PRO A 36 -8.62 -2.51 7.88
CA PRO A 36 -7.82 -1.82 6.88
C PRO A 36 -6.51 -1.24 7.43
N GLU A 37 -6.58 -0.54 8.56
CA GLU A 37 -5.48 0.23 9.15
C GLU A 37 -5.52 0.12 10.70
N PRO A 38 -4.47 -0.40 11.36
CA PRO A 38 -3.18 -0.80 10.81
C PRO A 38 -3.14 -2.27 10.33
N GLY A 39 -4.24 -3.02 10.40
CA GLY A 39 -4.24 -4.47 10.21
C GLY A 39 -3.74 -4.91 8.83
N LEU A 40 -4.43 -4.48 7.77
CA LEU A 40 -4.14 -4.88 6.39
C LEU A 40 -2.95 -4.12 5.82
N SER A 41 -2.93 -2.81 5.95
CA SER A 41 -1.94 -1.92 5.35
C SER A 41 -0.53 -2.06 5.95
N GLU A 42 -0.42 -2.09 7.27
CA GLU A 42 0.87 -2.03 7.97
C GLU A 42 1.30 -3.45 8.38
N THR A 43 0.47 -4.11 9.19
CA THR A 43 0.79 -5.44 9.73
C THR A 43 0.76 -6.51 8.63
N GLY A 44 -0.10 -6.33 7.63
CA GLY A 44 -0.13 -7.15 6.42
C GLY A 44 0.84 -6.67 5.34
N CYS A 45 0.42 -5.68 4.55
CA CYS A 45 1.09 -5.25 3.32
C CYS A 45 2.49 -4.70 3.56
N ALA A 46 2.68 -3.75 4.48
CA ALA A 46 4.00 -3.14 4.69
C ALA A 46 5.03 -4.15 5.23
N TRP A 47 4.61 -5.03 6.14
CA TRP A 47 5.47 -6.12 6.63
C TRP A 47 5.85 -7.09 5.50
N LEU A 48 4.88 -7.57 4.71
CA LEU A 48 5.16 -8.48 3.60
C LEU A 48 6.06 -7.84 2.54
N LEU A 49 5.83 -6.57 2.20
CA LEU A 49 6.70 -5.82 1.28
C LEU A 49 8.13 -5.68 1.82
N THR A 50 8.29 -5.51 3.13
CA THR A 50 9.60 -5.47 3.78
C THR A 50 10.32 -6.82 3.65
N VAL A 51 9.64 -7.91 3.95
CA VAL A 51 10.20 -9.27 3.81
C VAL A 51 10.56 -9.58 2.35
N MET A 52 9.71 -9.18 1.40
CA MET A 52 9.98 -9.33 -0.03
C MET A 52 11.24 -8.55 -0.44
N ARG A 53 11.41 -7.29 0.03
CA ARG A 53 12.61 -6.49 -0.22
C ARG A 53 13.87 -7.21 0.25
N GLU A 54 13.88 -7.68 1.49
CA GLU A 54 15.02 -8.40 2.08
C GLU A 54 15.35 -9.70 1.34
N ALA A 55 14.32 -10.45 0.92
CA ALA A 55 14.50 -11.65 0.12
C ALA A 55 15.17 -11.32 -1.22
N MET A 56 14.78 -10.24 -1.87
CA MET A 56 15.38 -9.82 -3.13
C MET A 56 16.81 -9.28 -2.97
N GLU A 57 17.13 -8.62 -1.85
CA GLU A 57 18.51 -8.22 -1.53
C GLU A 57 19.42 -9.44 -1.40
N LYS A 58 18.93 -10.54 -0.79
CA LYS A 58 19.65 -11.83 -0.74
C LYS A 58 19.88 -12.45 -2.12
N VAL A 59 18.95 -12.25 -3.07
CA VAL A 59 19.13 -12.71 -4.47
C VAL A 59 20.24 -11.93 -5.16
N VAL A 60 20.29 -10.61 -4.98
CA VAL A 60 21.38 -9.77 -5.53
C VAL A 60 22.73 -10.12 -4.89
N ALA A 61 22.77 -10.37 -3.57
CA ALA A 61 23.99 -10.79 -2.88
C ALA A 61 24.55 -12.14 -3.40
N ARG A 62 23.72 -12.96 -4.05
CA ARG A 62 24.12 -14.22 -4.69
C ARG A 62 24.59 -14.04 -6.15
N GLY A 63 24.73 -12.81 -6.62
CA GLY A 63 25.29 -12.49 -7.93
C GLY A 63 24.27 -12.18 -9.03
N VAL A 64 22.97 -12.14 -8.72
CA VAL A 64 21.96 -11.71 -9.70
C VAL A 64 22.04 -10.19 -9.91
N GLU A 65 22.11 -9.76 -11.16
CA GLU A 65 22.15 -8.33 -11.49
C GLU A 65 20.89 -7.61 -10.96
N LYS A 66 21.08 -6.46 -10.31
CA LYS A 66 19.99 -5.65 -9.75
C LYS A 66 18.90 -5.32 -10.78
N LYS A 67 19.27 -5.14 -12.06
CA LYS A 67 18.33 -4.87 -13.16
C LYS A 67 17.43 -6.07 -13.44
N VAL A 68 17.96 -7.28 -13.37
CA VAL A 68 17.19 -8.53 -13.51
C VAL A 68 16.20 -8.68 -12.36
N LYS A 69 16.64 -8.43 -11.10
CA LYS A 69 15.76 -8.36 -9.93
C LYS A 69 14.61 -7.36 -10.13
N LEU A 70 14.93 -6.13 -10.55
CA LEU A 70 13.95 -5.06 -10.72
C LEU A 70 12.92 -5.39 -11.80
N ASN A 71 13.35 -6.03 -12.88
CA ASN A 71 12.44 -6.42 -13.95
C ASN A 71 11.52 -7.56 -13.48
N PHE A 72 12.05 -8.56 -12.78
CA PHE A 72 11.24 -9.64 -12.20
C PHE A 72 10.18 -9.12 -11.22
N GLU A 73 10.56 -8.19 -10.33
CA GLU A 73 9.65 -7.53 -9.37
C GLU A 73 8.49 -6.80 -10.05
N HIS A 74 8.75 -6.13 -11.17
CA HIS A 74 7.72 -5.41 -11.92
C HIS A 74 7.02 -6.28 -12.97
N GLY A 75 7.21 -7.60 -12.95
CA GLY A 75 6.63 -8.52 -13.94
C GLY A 75 7.10 -8.26 -15.37
N LYS A 76 8.22 -7.57 -15.56
CA LYS A 76 8.82 -7.26 -16.87
C LYS A 76 9.66 -8.45 -17.31
N GLN A 77 9.36 -9.03 -18.47
CA GLN A 77 10.17 -10.09 -19.05
C GLN A 77 11.61 -9.60 -19.31
N THR A 78 12.59 -10.32 -18.80
CA THR A 78 14.02 -10.10 -19.07
C THR A 78 14.49 -11.05 -20.16
N GLY A 79 14.50 -10.59 -21.42
CA GLY A 79 15.11 -11.32 -22.54
C GLY A 79 14.27 -12.46 -23.12
N PRO A 80 14.74 -13.10 -24.21
CA PRO A 80 14.04 -14.21 -24.82
C PRO A 80 13.87 -15.34 -23.79
N ALA A 81 12.68 -15.92 -23.73
CA ALA A 81 12.44 -17.15 -22.99
C ALA A 81 13.51 -18.18 -23.40
N PHE A 82 14.20 -18.75 -22.41
CA PHE A 82 15.08 -19.88 -22.63
C PHE A 82 14.32 -21.05 -23.27
#